data_AF-A0A5N6KIG4-F1
#
_entry.id   AF-A0A5N6KIG4-F1
#
_cell.length_a   1.000
_cell.length_b   1.000
_cell.length_c   1.000
_cell.angle_alpha   90.00
_cell.angle_beta   90.00
_cell.angle_gamma   90.00
#
_symmetry.space_group_name_H-M   'P 1'
#
loop_
_entity.id
_entity.type
_entity.pdbx_description
1 polymer ?
#
loop_
_entity_poly.entity_id
_entity_poly.type
_entity_poly.pdbx_seq_one_letter_code
_entity_poly.pdbx_strand_id
1 'polypeptide(L)'
;MAPTKRPREEDSTSRSTTKKPRHGFKVGPDNLPDGTWRRKVIAIKKDLIHKAKVKKSYAKLRAREPLKDERNLYAEDEEKEKEDEEEVGRSEEREETGEEAVELHPQRKAMLDEPEVDTAAKTVPRYSNKSEDSREKKRERSEKRGAKPAYFAKELAFAEKQKAEQKARREEFERKEREKKAKIEERERFRRQMAKARSGGKNGQRKLGRESQVLLEKVKRVVGN
;
A
#
# COMPACT_ATOMS: atom_id res chain seq x y z
N MET A 1 3.05 76.88 -25.52
CA MET A 1 2.39 76.16 -24.41
C MET A 1 2.40 74.68 -24.74
N ALA A 2 3.18 73.88 -24.02
CA ALA A 2 3.32 72.44 -24.26
C ALA A 2 2.26 71.66 -23.45
N PRO A 3 1.60 70.64 -24.03
CA PRO A 3 0.62 69.84 -23.31
C PRO A 3 1.31 68.92 -22.29
N THR A 4 0.90 69.04 -21.03
CA THR A 4 1.34 68.23 -19.90
C THR A 4 0.90 66.77 -20.10
N LYS A 5 1.87 65.87 -20.32
CA LYS A 5 1.63 64.42 -20.30
C LYS A 5 1.26 64.01 -18.86
N ARG A 6 -0.02 63.69 -18.64
CA ARG A 6 -0.46 62.98 -17.42
C ARG A 6 0.14 61.57 -17.45
N PRO A 7 0.74 61.06 -16.36
CA PRO A 7 1.21 59.69 -16.30
C PRO A 7 0.00 58.73 -16.33
N ARG A 8 0.14 57.64 -17.06
CA ARG A 8 -0.90 56.62 -17.26
C ARG A 8 -1.00 55.75 -16.00
N GLU A 9 -2.14 55.78 -15.33
CA GLU A 9 -2.53 54.98 -14.16
C GLU A 9 -2.79 53.50 -14.53
N GLU A 10 -1.84 52.82 -15.19
CA GLU A 10 -1.94 51.38 -15.51
C GLU A 10 -0.59 50.63 -15.44
N ASP A 11 0.39 51.15 -14.70
CA ASP A 11 1.71 50.50 -14.56
C ASP A 11 2.07 50.14 -13.10
N SER A 12 1.07 49.86 -12.26
CA SER A 12 1.28 49.45 -10.86
C SER A 12 1.43 47.93 -10.66
N THR A 13 1.80 47.16 -11.70
CA THR A 13 2.03 45.71 -11.57
C THR A 13 3.35 45.19 -12.14
N SER A 14 4.25 46.04 -12.63
CA SER A 14 5.64 45.63 -12.92
C SER A 14 6.51 45.79 -11.66
N ARG A 15 6.28 44.90 -10.69
CA ARG A 15 7.10 44.75 -9.49
C ARG A 15 8.57 44.68 -9.91
N SER A 16 9.32 45.73 -9.63
CA SER A 16 10.74 45.87 -9.94
C SER A 16 11.47 44.57 -9.56
N THR A 17 11.91 43.81 -10.57
CA THR A 17 12.73 42.62 -10.35
C THR A 17 14.16 43.07 -10.07
N THR A 18 14.36 43.82 -8.99
CA THR A 18 15.67 44.02 -8.40
C THR A 18 16.13 42.64 -7.92
N LYS A 19 17.00 42.01 -8.73
CA LYS A 19 17.55 40.68 -8.43
C LYS A 19 18.25 40.78 -7.08
N LYS A 20 17.64 40.19 -6.05
CA LYS A 20 18.24 40.14 -4.71
C LYS A 20 19.63 39.51 -4.86
N PRO A 21 20.68 40.10 -4.27
CA PRO A 21 22.02 39.54 -4.35
C PRO A 21 21.98 38.09 -3.85
N ARG A 22 22.43 37.15 -4.68
CA ARG A 22 22.52 35.74 -4.30
C ARG A 22 23.51 35.66 -3.16
N HIS A 23 23.02 35.28 -1.99
CA HIS A 23 23.89 35.10 -0.85
C HIS A 23 24.88 33.97 -1.18
N GLY A 24 26.18 34.26 -1.10
CA GLY A 24 27.26 33.30 -1.40
C GLY A 24 27.24 32.08 -0.47
N PHE A 25 28.29 31.26 -0.52
CA PHE A 25 28.40 30.07 0.33
C PHE A 25 28.35 30.44 1.82
N LYS A 26 27.18 30.26 2.44
CA LYS A 26 26.97 30.48 3.88
C LYS A 26 27.64 29.36 4.65
N VAL A 27 28.82 29.63 5.20
CA VAL A 27 29.44 28.79 6.22
C VAL A 27 28.96 29.30 7.58
N GLY A 28 27.75 28.89 7.94
CA GLY A 28 27.12 29.27 9.22
C GLY A 28 26.43 28.07 9.84
N PRO A 29 26.05 28.14 11.13
CA PRO A 29 25.44 27.03 11.86
C PRO A 29 24.23 26.41 11.15
N ASP A 30 23.51 27.18 10.33
CA ASP A 30 22.41 26.71 9.48
C ASP A 30 22.82 25.71 8.38
N ASN A 31 24.07 25.78 7.90
CA ASN A 31 24.62 24.99 6.78
C ASN A 31 25.75 24.04 7.19
N LEU A 32 26.23 24.16 8.42
CA LEU A 32 27.07 23.15 9.05
C LEU A 32 26.26 21.84 9.19
N PRO A 33 26.92 20.68 9.39
CA PRO A 33 26.27 19.43 9.74
C PRO A 33 25.70 19.54 11.17
N ASP A 34 24.67 20.36 11.30
CA ASP A 34 23.81 20.47 12.45
C ASP A 34 23.24 19.07 12.64
N GLY A 35 23.68 18.40 13.71
CA GLY A 35 23.77 16.94 13.82
C GLY A 35 22.58 16.16 13.23
N THR A 36 22.83 14.92 12.80
CA THR A 36 22.00 14.05 11.92
C THR A 36 20.46 14.13 12.03
N TRP A 37 19.89 14.62 13.12
CA TRP A 37 18.46 14.75 13.39
C TRP A 37 17.91 16.19 13.42
N ARG A 38 18.74 17.24 13.55
CA ARG A 38 18.26 18.63 13.72
C ARG A 38 17.43 19.11 12.54
N ARG A 39 17.88 18.87 11.30
CA ARG A 39 17.13 19.20 10.09
C ARG A 39 15.78 18.48 10.03
N LYS A 40 15.72 17.22 10.46
CA LYS A 40 14.48 16.44 10.53
C LYS A 40 13.53 17.01 11.58
N VAL A 41 14.02 17.34 12.78
CA VAL A 41 13.21 17.95 13.85
C VAL A 41 12.66 19.31 13.40
N ILE A 42 13.48 20.14 12.74
CA ILE A 42 13.04 21.42 12.19
C ILE A 42 11.97 21.21 11.11
N ALA A 43 12.14 20.24 10.22
CA ALA A 43 11.16 19.90 9.20
C ALA A 43 9.83 19.43 9.80
N ILE A 44 9.88 18.51 10.77
CA ILE A 44 8.70 18.01 11.51
C ILE A 44 7.97 19.17 12.20
N LYS A 45 8.71 20.06 12.88
CA LYS A 45 8.13 21.22 13.54
C LYS A 45 7.46 22.17 12.55
N LYS A 46 8.10 22.46 11.41
CA LYS A 46 7.53 23.29 10.35
C LYS A 46 6.26 22.67 9.77
N ASP A 47 6.25 21.37 9.51
CA ASP A 47 5.10 20.63 8.99
C ASP A 47 3.93 20.65 9.99
N LEU A 48 4.20 20.40 11.27
CA LEU A 48 3.17 20.46 12.32
C LEU A 48 2.53 21.85 12.43
N ILE A 49 3.35 22.91 12.37
CA ILE A 49 2.86 24.30 12.38
C ILE A 49 2.03 24.57 11.12
N HIS A 50 2.45 24.09 9.95
CA HIS A 50 1.71 24.29 8.71
C HIS A 50 0.35 23.58 8.75
N LYS A 51 0.30 22.31 9.16
CA LYS A 51 -0.95 21.56 9.36
C LYS A 51 -1.89 22.26 10.33
N ALA A 52 -1.38 22.76 11.45
CA ALA A 52 -2.20 23.51 12.40
C ALA A 52 -2.75 24.82 11.80
N LYS A 53 -1.96 25.53 10.98
CA LYS A 53 -2.42 26.73 10.28
C LYS A 53 -3.51 26.41 9.26
N VAL A 54 -3.32 25.37 8.45
CA VAL A 54 -4.29 24.91 7.46
C VAL A 54 -5.60 24.50 8.14
N LYS A 55 -5.54 23.74 9.23
CA LYS A 55 -6.74 23.39 10.01
C LYS A 55 -7.45 24.62 10.56
N LYS A 56 -6.71 25.61 11.08
CA LYS A 56 -7.29 26.87 11.57
C LYS A 56 -7.93 27.69 10.46
N SER A 57 -7.29 27.81 9.28
CA SER A 57 -7.88 28.54 8.15
C SER A 57 -9.11 27.81 7.61
N TYR A 58 -9.05 26.48 7.51
CA TYR A 58 -10.18 25.67 7.07
C TYR A 58 -11.38 25.80 8.03
N ALA A 59 -11.14 25.70 9.35
CA ALA A 59 -12.19 25.91 10.34
C ALA A 59 -12.82 27.30 10.25
N LYS A 60 -12.03 28.34 9.94
CA LYS A 60 -12.54 29.70 9.73
C LYS A 60 -13.39 29.83 8.46
N LEU A 61 -12.98 29.19 7.37
CA LEU A 61 -13.76 29.17 6.12
C LEU A 61 -15.07 28.40 6.32
N ARG A 62 -15.00 27.20 6.92
CA ARG A 62 -16.16 26.38 7.26
C ARG A 62 -17.12 27.07 8.23
N ALA A 63 -16.64 27.92 9.14
CA ALA A 63 -17.52 28.69 10.03
C ALA A 63 -18.17 29.90 9.32
N ARG A 64 -17.55 30.41 8.25
CA ARG A 64 -18.07 31.56 7.48
C ARG A 64 -19.04 31.12 6.38
N GLU A 65 -18.83 29.94 5.84
CA GLU A 65 -19.74 29.29 4.90
C GLU A 65 -20.65 28.34 5.70
N PRO A 66 -21.88 28.74 6.11
CA PRO A 66 -22.86 27.74 6.48
C PRO A 66 -23.03 26.87 5.24
N LEU A 67 -22.66 25.60 5.35
CA LEU A 67 -22.70 24.62 4.27
C LEU A 67 -24.07 24.74 3.58
N LYS A 68 -24.08 25.25 2.35
CA LYS A 68 -25.07 24.78 1.39
C LYS A 68 -24.74 23.31 1.25
N ASP A 69 -25.63 22.45 1.74
CA ASP A 69 -25.53 20.99 1.66
C ASP A 69 -25.60 20.53 0.20
N GLU A 70 -24.58 20.86 -0.58
CA GLU A 70 -24.27 20.21 -1.85
C GLU A 70 -23.48 18.96 -1.48
N ARG A 71 -24.23 17.93 -1.07
CA ARG A 71 -23.97 16.49 -1.20
C ARG A 71 -22.49 16.08 -1.28
N ASN A 72 -22.00 15.53 -0.17
CA ASN A 72 -20.89 14.59 -0.17
C ASN A 72 -21.27 13.34 -0.99
N LEU A 73 -20.98 13.33 -2.29
CA LEU A 73 -21.07 12.14 -3.17
C LEU A 73 -20.04 11.04 -2.83
N TYR A 74 -19.21 11.23 -1.81
CA TYR A 74 -18.14 10.30 -1.42
C TYR A 74 -18.18 9.89 0.07
N ALA A 75 -19.12 10.41 0.87
CA ALA A 75 -19.25 10.02 2.29
C ALA A 75 -20.18 8.82 2.51
N GLU A 76 -21.06 8.50 1.54
CA GLU A 76 -21.94 7.33 1.63
C GLU A 76 -21.18 5.98 1.56
N ASP A 77 -20.00 5.93 0.94
CA ASP A 77 -19.23 4.68 0.84
C ASP A 77 -18.44 4.35 2.13
N GLU A 78 -17.89 5.34 2.84
CA GLU A 78 -17.14 5.10 4.09
C GLU A 78 -18.04 4.90 5.33
N GLU A 79 -19.28 5.40 5.29
CA GLU A 79 -20.28 5.11 6.34
C GLU A 79 -20.92 3.74 6.13
N LYS A 80 -21.15 3.30 4.87
CA LYS A 80 -21.56 1.92 4.56
C LYS A 80 -20.54 0.88 4.99
N GLU A 81 -19.25 1.09 4.72
CA GLU A 81 -18.20 0.13 5.12
C GLU A 81 -18.06 -0.01 6.64
N LYS A 82 -18.45 1.01 7.43
CA LYS A 82 -18.44 0.93 8.90
C LYS A 82 -19.73 0.35 9.48
N GLU A 83 -20.87 0.60 8.84
CA GLU A 83 -22.13 -0.05 9.19
C GLU A 83 -22.07 -1.56 8.89
N ASP A 84 -21.43 -1.97 7.78
CA ASP A 84 -21.20 -3.37 7.43
C ASP A 84 -20.23 -4.08 8.41
N GLU A 85 -19.21 -3.39 8.95
CA GLU A 85 -18.29 -3.98 9.95
C GLU A 85 -18.92 -4.10 11.36
N GLU A 86 -19.81 -3.19 11.76
CA GLU A 86 -20.54 -3.29 13.04
C GLU A 86 -21.74 -4.25 12.98
N GLU A 87 -22.35 -4.46 11.81
CA GLU A 87 -23.44 -5.45 11.64
C GLU A 87 -22.92 -6.89 11.68
N VAL A 88 -21.73 -7.18 11.12
CA VAL A 88 -21.11 -8.51 11.13
C VAL A 88 -20.73 -8.95 12.56
N GLY A 89 -20.41 -8.02 13.45
CA GLY A 89 -20.15 -8.29 14.87
C GLY A 89 -21.40 -8.57 15.71
N ARG A 90 -22.60 -8.23 15.21
CA ARG A 90 -23.88 -8.47 15.89
C ARG A 90 -24.65 -9.67 15.31
N SER A 91 -24.31 -10.10 14.09
CA SER A 91 -24.92 -11.27 13.45
C SER A 91 -24.44 -12.62 14.00
N GLU A 92 -23.27 -12.70 14.63
CA GLU A 92 -22.79 -13.97 15.24
C GLU A 92 -23.57 -14.37 16.51
N GLU A 93 -24.35 -13.46 17.11
CA GLU A 93 -25.20 -13.74 18.28
C GLU A 93 -26.69 -13.92 17.94
N ARG A 94 -27.07 -13.90 16.65
CA ARG A 94 -28.48 -13.97 16.22
C ARG A 94 -28.76 -15.07 15.18
N GLU A 95 -28.07 -16.21 15.28
CA GLU A 95 -28.40 -17.42 14.50
C GLU A 95 -29.57 -18.25 15.09
N GLU A 96 -30.41 -17.67 15.94
CA GLU A 96 -31.64 -18.32 16.39
C GLU A 96 -32.81 -17.31 16.33
N THR A 97 -33.41 -17.12 15.15
CA THR A 97 -34.85 -16.91 14.90
C THR A 97 -35.11 -16.21 13.56
N GLY A 98 -35.77 -16.93 12.63
CA GLY A 98 -36.65 -16.33 11.62
C GLY A 98 -35.98 -15.84 10.34
N GLU A 99 -36.05 -16.66 9.30
CA GLU A 99 -35.88 -16.26 7.91
C GLU A 99 -36.95 -15.19 7.55
N GLU A 100 -36.60 -13.91 7.65
CA GLU A 100 -37.41 -12.85 7.04
C GLU A 100 -37.20 -12.87 5.53
N ALA A 101 -38.04 -13.65 4.86
CA ALA A 101 -38.15 -13.70 3.42
C ALA A 101 -38.37 -12.30 2.83
N VAL A 102 -37.35 -11.77 2.16
CA VAL A 102 -37.51 -10.62 1.27
C VAL A 102 -38.54 -11.02 0.20
N GLU A 103 -39.75 -10.45 0.28
CA GLU A 103 -40.82 -10.79 -0.66
C GLU A 103 -40.41 -10.44 -2.09
N LEU A 104 -40.08 -11.48 -2.88
CA LEU A 104 -39.74 -11.32 -4.29
C LEU A 104 -40.92 -10.71 -5.05
N HIS A 105 -40.62 -9.75 -5.95
CA HIS A 105 -41.61 -9.08 -6.82
C HIS A 105 -42.51 -10.13 -7.51
N PRO A 106 -43.83 -9.89 -7.66
CA PRO A 106 -44.79 -10.91 -8.11
C PRO A 106 -44.42 -11.57 -9.44
N GLN A 107 -43.83 -10.81 -10.36
CA GLN A 107 -43.37 -11.33 -11.65
C GLN A 107 -42.18 -12.30 -11.54
N ARG A 108 -41.35 -12.17 -10.49
CA ARG A 108 -40.26 -13.10 -10.19
C ARG A 108 -40.76 -14.35 -9.47
N LYS A 109 -41.81 -14.23 -8.64
CA LYS A 109 -42.51 -15.38 -8.03
C LYS A 109 -43.15 -16.27 -9.11
N ALA A 110 -43.80 -15.67 -10.10
CA ALA A 110 -44.40 -16.41 -11.21
C ALA A 110 -43.39 -17.25 -12.03
N MET A 111 -42.15 -16.77 -12.23
CA MET A 111 -41.10 -17.57 -12.90
C MET A 111 -40.55 -18.72 -12.05
N LEU A 112 -40.70 -18.66 -10.73
CA LEU A 112 -40.23 -19.68 -9.79
C LEU A 112 -41.29 -20.74 -9.50
N ASP A 113 -42.57 -20.35 -9.52
CA ASP A 113 -43.71 -21.26 -9.32
C ASP A 113 -44.07 -22.08 -10.57
N GLU A 114 -43.54 -21.73 -11.75
CA GLU A 114 -43.68 -22.55 -12.95
C GLU A 114 -42.96 -23.89 -12.74
N PRO A 115 -43.66 -25.04 -12.84
CA PRO A 115 -43.02 -26.34 -12.66
C PRO A 115 -41.93 -26.53 -13.71
N GLU A 116 -40.72 -26.79 -13.25
CA GLU A 116 -39.53 -27.08 -14.07
C GLU A 116 -39.76 -28.39 -14.84
N VAL A 117 -40.49 -28.30 -15.96
CA VAL A 117 -40.64 -29.41 -16.89
C VAL A 117 -39.25 -29.68 -17.49
N ASP A 118 -38.74 -30.89 -17.25
CA ASP A 118 -37.46 -31.41 -17.73
C ASP A 118 -37.23 -31.12 -19.23
N THR A 119 -36.71 -29.94 -19.53
CA THR A 119 -36.21 -29.59 -20.87
C THR A 119 -34.78 -30.07 -21.09
N ALA A 120 -34.20 -30.77 -20.11
CA ALA A 120 -32.92 -31.46 -20.23
C ALA A 120 -32.90 -32.60 -21.27
N ALA A 121 -34.06 -33.03 -21.80
CA ALA A 121 -34.18 -34.17 -22.70
C ALA A 121 -34.56 -33.84 -24.17
N LYS A 122 -34.47 -32.60 -24.63
CA LYS A 122 -34.52 -32.28 -26.08
C LYS A 122 -33.12 -32.06 -26.67
N THR A 123 -32.27 -33.07 -26.50
CA THR A 123 -31.13 -33.26 -27.40
C THR A 123 -31.59 -34.16 -28.54
N VAL A 124 -31.56 -33.62 -29.76
CA VAL A 124 -31.68 -34.39 -31.02
C VAL A 124 -30.83 -35.67 -30.95
N PRO A 125 -31.31 -36.84 -31.41
CA PRO A 125 -30.51 -38.06 -31.41
C PRO A 125 -29.44 -37.94 -32.49
N ARG A 126 -28.28 -37.37 -32.13
CA ARG A 126 -27.12 -37.35 -33.00
C ARG A 126 -26.38 -38.67 -32.82
N TYR A 127 -26.60 -39.58 -33.76
CA TYR A 127 -25.85 -40.82 -33.98
C TYR A 127 -24.48 -40.86 -33.30
N SER A 128 -24.36 -41.69 -32.28
CA SER A 128 -23.12 -41.95 -31.56
C SER A 128 -22.26 -42.97 -32.31
N ASN A 129 -21.47 -42.52 -33.29
CA ASN A 129 -20.33 -43.28 -33.78
C ASN A 129 -19.08 -42.78 -33.06
N LYS A 130 -18.75 -43.45 -31.96
CA LYS A 130 -17.63 -43.15 -31.06
C LYS A 130 -16.55 -44.20 -31.31
N SER A 131 -15.64 -43.92 -32.24
CA SER A 131 -14.34 -44.60 -32.30
C SER A 131 -13.28 -43.74 -31.61
N GLU A 132 -12.46 -44.36 -30.76
CA GLU A 132 -11.35 -43.69 -30.05
C GLU A 132 -10.36 -43.02 -31.03
N ASP A 133 -10.19 -43.60 -32.24
CA ASP A 133 -9.38 -43.03 -33.34
C ASP A 133 -9.92 -41.68 -33.88
N SER A 134 -11.24 -41.43 -33.79
CA SER A 134 -11.80 -40.12 -34.17
C SER A 134 -11.54 -39.02 -33.14
N ARG A 135 -11.26 -39.36 -31.88
CA ARG A 135 -10.97 -38.38 -30.82
C ARG A 135 -9.55 -37.83 -30.92
N GLU A 136 -8.57 -38.67 -31.23
CA GLU A 136 -7.18 -38.25 -31.48
C GLU A 136 -7.09 -37.36 -32.73
N LYS A 137 -7.71 -37.76 -33.85
CA LYS A 137 -7.79 -36.90 -35.06
C LYS A 137 -8.47 -35.56 -34.83
N LYS A 138 -9.44 -35.49 -33.91
CA LYS A 138 -10.13 -34.21 -33.59
C LYS A 138 -9.29 -33.30 -32.70
N ARG A 139 -8.43 -33.86 -31.84
CA ARG A 139 -7.46 -33.11 -31.03
C ARG A 139 -6.34 -32.55 -31.92
N GLU A 140 -5.73 -33.37 -32.78
CA GLU A 140 -4.71 -32.90 -33.73
C GLU A 140 -5.24 -31.85 -34.71
N ARG A 141 -6.50 -31.99 -35.18
CA ARG A 141 -7.13 -31.00 -36.07
C ARG A 141 -7.55 -29.72 -35.34
N SER A 142 -7.76 -29.78 -34.02
CA SER A 142 -8.01 -28.62 -33.18
C SER A 142 -6.72 -27.86 -32.89
N GLU A 143 -5.61 -28.55 -32.68
CA GLU A 143 -4.28 -27.94 -32.48
C GLU A 143 -3.75 -27.25 -33.74
N LYS A 144 -4.09 -27.78 -34.92
CA LYS A 144 -3.77 -27.14 -36.23
C LYS A 144 -4.66 -25.94 -36.57
N ARG A 145 -5.78 -25.75 -35.87
CA ARG A 145 -6.63 -24.54 -36.00
C ARG A 145 -6.16 -23.58 -34.91
N GLY A 146 -5.30 -22.63 -35.29
CA GLY A 146 -4.72 -21.64 -34.38
C GLY A 146 -5.73 -21.16 -33.34
N ALA A 147 -5.34 -21.25 -32.07
CA ALA A 147 -6.21 -20.93 -30.95
C ALA A 147 -6.86 -19.57 -31.18
N LYS A 148 -8.20 -19.53 -31.19
CA LYS A 148 -8.93 -18.28 -31.33
C LYS A 148 -8.41 -17.33 -30.25
N PRO A 149 -8.05 -16.08 -30.58
CA PRO A 149 -7.55 -15.14 -29.60
C PRO A 149 -8.57 -15.01 -28.48
N ALA A 150 -8.19 -15.42 -27.27
CA ALA A 150 -9.05 -15.31 -26.11
C ALA A 150 -9.38 -13.83 -25.88
N TYR A 151 -10.65 -13.54 -25.61
CA TYR A 151 -11.20 -12.18 -25.54
C TYR A 151 -10.42 -11.27 -24.57
N PHE A 152 -9.80 -11.85 -23.56
CA PHE A 152 -9.03 -11.17 -22.51
C PHE A 152 -7.55 -11.57 -22.46
N ALA A 153 -6.98 -12.10 -23.54
CA ALA A 153 -5.58 -12.53 -23.57
C ALA A 153 -4.60 -11.40 -23.16
N LYS A 154 -4.90 -10.15 -23.53
CA LYS A 154 -4.10 -8.97 -23.16
C LYS A 154 -4.23 -8.62 -21.67
N GLU A 155 -5.42 -8.74 -21.10
CA GLU A 155 -5.68 -8.44 -19.68
C GLU A 155 -5.10 -9.51 -18.77
N LEU A 156 -5.19 -10.79 -19.14
CA LEU A 156 -4.54 -11.88 -18.44
C LEU A 156 -3.02 -11.72 -18.45
N ALA A 157 -2.43 -11.39 -19.61
CA ALA A 157 -1.00 -11.12 -19.70
C ALA A 157 -0.56 -9.90 -18.86
N PHE A 158 -1.41 -8.87 -18.74
CA PHE A 158 -1.14 -7.73 -17.86
C PHE A 158 -1.22 -8.12 -16.38
N ALA A 159 -2.24 -8.89 -15.99
CA ALA A 159 -2.39 -9.40 -14.63
C ALA A 159 -1.22 -10.30 -14.21
N GLU A 160 -0.75 -11.15 -15.12
CA GLU A 160 0.42 -12.00 -14.88
C GLU A 160 1.71 -11.18 -14.70
N LYS A 161 1.92 -10.15 -15.52
CA LYS A 161 3.06 -9.23 -15.37
C LYS A 161 3.03 -8.51 -14.02
N GLN A 162 1.87 -7.99 -13.62
CA GLN A 162 1.70 -7.32 -12.33
C GLN A 162 1.95 -8.28 -11.16
N LYS A 163 1.45 -9.51 -11.24
CA LYS A 163 1.68 -10.55 -10.23
C LYS A 163 3.17 -10.92 -10.14
N ALA A 164 3.85 -11.03 -11.27
CA ALA A 164 5.28 -11.30 -11.33
C ALA A 164 6.12 -10.16 -10.72
N GLU A 165 5.81 -8.90 -11.04
CA GLU A 165 6.50 -7.73 -10.49
C GLU A 165 6.31 -7.64 -8.97
N GLN A 166 5.08 -7.83 -8.47
CA GLN A 166 4.81 -7.84 -7.04
C GLN A 166 5.53 -8.99 -6.32
N LYS A 167 5.61 -10.16 -6.94
CA LYS A 167 6.36 -11.30 -6.39
C LYS A 167 7.85 -11.00 -6.33
N ALA A 168 8.44 -10.45 -7.40
CA ALA A 168 9.84 -10.06 -7.42
C ALA A 168 10.15 -9.01 -6.33
N ARG A 169 9.29 -8.00 -6.17
CA ARG A 169 9.42 -6.98 -5.13
C ARG A 169 9.35 -7.57 -3.72
N ARG A 170 8.47 -8.55 -3.49
CA ARG A 170 8.37 -9.28 -2.21
C ARG A 170 9.62 -10.11 -1.94
N GLU A 171 10.11 -10.84 -2.94
CA GLU A 171 11.33 -11.66 -2.82
C GLU A 171 12.57 -10.81 -2.51
N GLU A 172 12.72 -9.64 -3.15
CA GLU A 172 13.79 -8.71 -2.83
C GLU A 172 13.70 -8.16 -1.40
N PHE A 173 12.49 -7.84 -0.95
CA PHE A 173 12.26 -7.38 0.42
C PHE A 173 12.59 -8.50 1.42
N GLU A 174 12.12 -9.72 1.18
CA GLU A 174 12.43 -10.89 2.01
C GLU A 174 13.92 -11.17 2.09
N ARG A 175 14.65 -11.08 0.97
CA ARG A 175 16.10 -11.25 0.97
C ARG A 175 16.78 -10.21 1.86
N LYS A 176 16.43 -8.93 1.70
CA LYS A 176 16.97 -7.84 2.53
C LYS A 176 16.63 -8.03 4.01
N GLU A 177 15.41 -8.47 4.33
CA GLU A 177 14.99 -8.75 5.70
C GLU A 177 15.74 -9.94 6.29
N ARG A 178 15.99 -11.01 5.51
CA ARG A 178 16.81 -12.16 5.96
C ARG A 178 18.25 -11.75 6.25
N GLU A 179 18.87 -10.95 5.38
CA GLU A 179 20.23 -10.42 5.59
C GLU A 179 20.31 -9.54 6.84
N LYS A 180 19.33 -8.65 7.04
CA LYS A 180 19.23 -7.83 8.26
C LYS A 180 19.04 -8.69 9.51
N LYS A 181 18.11 -9.65 9.47
CA LYS A 181 17.83 -10.56 10.59
C LYS A 181 19.06 -11.37 10.97
N ALA A 182 19.77 -11.94 10.00
CA ALA A 182 21.03 -12.65 10.25
C ALA A 182 22.06 -11.75 10.95
N LYS A 183 22.22 -10.50 10.49
CA LYS A 183 23.14 -9.54 11.11
C LYS A 183 22.72 -9.13 12.53
N ILE A 184 21.42 -8.99 12.78
CA ILE A 184 20.87 -8.71 14.11
C ILE A 184 21.12 -9.90 15.03
N GLU A 185 20.81 -11.12 14.58
CA GLU A 185 21.03 -12.34 15.34
C GLU A 185 22.50 -12.55 15.69
N GLU A 186 23.43 -12.36 14.75
CA GLU A 186 24.86 -12.43 15.04
C GLU A 186 25.28 -11.41 16.10
N ARG A 187 24.77 -10.18 16.00
CA ARG A 187 25.05 -9.13 16.99
C ARG A 187 24.46 -9.49 18.35
N GLU A 188 23.27 -10.07 18.39
CA GLU A 188 22.63 -10.51 19.62
C GLU A 188 23.36 -11.71 20.23
N ARG A 189 23.75 -12.70 19.44
CA ARG A 189 24.57 -13.84 19.89
C ARG A 189 25.87 -13.34 20.51
N PHE A 190 26.57 -12.44 19.82
CA PHE A 190 27.79 -11.80 20.34
C PHE A 190 27.53 -11.03 21.64
N ARG A 191 26.46 -10.22 21.69
CA ARG A 191 26.08 -9.48 22.90
C ARG A 191 25.76 -10.42 24.06
N ARG A 192 25.00 -11.50 23.82
CA ARG A 192 24.62 -12.51 24.82
C ARG A 192 25.87 -13.24 25.34
N GLN A 193 26.78 -13.64 24.46
CA GLN A 193 28.05 -14.27 24.85
C GLN A 193 28.94 -13.32 25.67
N MET A 194 29.09 -12.05 25.26
CA MET A 194 29.81 -11.04 26.04
C MET A 194 29.16 -10.77 27.39
N ALA A 195 27.82 -10.69 27.45
CA ALA A 195 27.10 -10.53 28.71
C ALA A 195 27.30 -11.75 29.64
N LYS A 196 27.29 -12.97 29.09
CA LYS A 196 27.54 -14.20 29.85
C LYS A 196 28.98 -14.31 30.35
N ALA A 197 29.94 -13.77 29.61
CA ALA A 197 31.35 -13.74 29.99
C ALA A 197 31.65 -12.64 31.04
N ARG A 198 30.96 -11.49 30.92
CA ARG A 198 30.99 -10.38 31.89
C ARG A 198 30.15 -10.61 33.14
N SER A 199 29.19 -11.53 33.09
CA SER A 199 28.42 -11.96 34.26
C SER A 199 29.39 -12.60 35.26
N GLY A 200 29.67 -11.83 36.31
CA GLY A 200 30.70 -12.12 37.31
C GLY A 200 30.54 -13.52 37.90
N GLY A 201 31.67 -14.11 38.30
CA GLY A 201 31.69 -15.34 39.09
C GLY A 201 31.13 -15.14 40.49
N LYS A 202 31.26 -16.14 41.35
CA LYS A 202 30.77 -16.13 42.75
C LYS A 202 31.26 -14.92 43.56
N ASN A 203 32.39 -14.33 43.17
CA ASN A 203 33.02 -13.15 43.78
C ASN A 203 32.88 -11.88 42.92
N GLY A 204 32.00 -11.85 41.91
CA GLY A 204 31.83 -10.72 40.98
C GLY A 204 32.95 -10.53 39.95
N GLN A 205 34.01 -11.34 40.00
CA GLN A 205 35.13 -11.27 39.05
C GLN A 205 34.73 -11.72 37.63
N ARG A 206 35.27 -11.06 36.61
CA ARG A 206 35.03 -11.35 35.19
C ARG A 206 35.64 -12.69 34.79
N LYS A 207 34.97 -13.42 33.89
CA LYS A 207 35.44 -14.72 33.39
C LYS A 207 36.33 -14.51 32.17
N LEU A 208 37.57 -14.07 32.39
CA LEU A 208 38.54 -13.71 31.34
C LEU A 208 38.71 -14.78 30.26
N GLY A 209 38.69 -16.08 30.63
CA GLY A 209 38.80 -17.17 29.66
C GLY A 209 37.60 -17.33 28.71
N ARG A 210 36.41 -16.86 29.10
CA ARG A 210 35.24 -16.81 28.20
C ARG A 210 35.19 -15.50 27.41
N GLU A 211 35.66 -14.40 28.00
CA GLU A 211 35.75 -13.10 27.32
C GLU A 211 36.80 -13.14 26.21
N SER A 212 37.94 -13.80 26.43
CA SER A 212 39.03 -13.91 25.46
C SER A 212 38.57 -14.59 24.17
N GLN A 213 37.83 -15.70 24.24
CA GLN A 213 37.32 -16.42 23.06
C GLN A 213 36.41 -15.55 22.19
N VAL A 214 35.45 -14.85 22.81
CA VAL A 214 34.52 -13.97 22.09
C VAL A 214 35.25 -12.77 21.47
N LEU A 215 36.26 -12.23 22.17
CA LEU A 215 37.10 -11.15 21.63
C LEU A 215 37.99 -11.63 20.49
N LEU A 216 38.55 -12.83 20.57
CA LEU A 216 39.33 -13.44 19.50
C LEU A 216 38.50 -13.65 18.23
N GLU A 217 37.26 -14.12 18.34
CA GLU A 217 36.35 -14.23 17.19
C GLU A 217 36.06 -12.86 16.55
N LYS A 218 35.91 -11.81 17.37
CA LYS A 218 35.74 -10.44 16.87
C LYS A 218 36.98 -9.95 16.13
N VAL A 219 38.17 -10.17 16.70
CA VAL A 219 39.44 -9.79 16.05
C VAL A 219 39.62 -10.57 14.76
N LYS A 220 39.36 -11.88 14.74
CA LYS A 220 39.40 -12.70 13.53
C LYS A 220 38.45 -12.18 12.44
N ARG A 221 37.26 -11.69 12.79
CA ARG A 221 36.33 -11.08 11.83
C ARG A 221 36.79 -9.72 11.30
N VAL A 222 37.55 -8.96 12.09
CA VAL A 222 38.05 -7.63 11.68
C VAL A 222 39.36 -7.73 10.88
N VAL A 223 40.22 -8.69 11.23
CA VAL A 223 41.56 -8.88 10.65
C VAL A 223 41.57 -9.94 9.54
N GLY A 224 40.64 -10.90 9.56
CA GLY A 224 40.52 -11.99 8.58
C GLY A 224 39.64 -11.67 7.37
N ASN A 225 39.46 -10.39 7.05
CA ASN A 225 39.01 -9.93 5.74
C ASN A 225 40.21 -9.41 4.96
#